data_AF-A0A926QCY8-F1
#
_entry.id   AF-A0A926QCY8-F1
#
_cell.length_a   1.000
_cell.length_b   1.000
_cell.length_c   1.000
_cell.angle_alpha   90.00
_cell.angle_beta   90.00
_cell.angle_gamma   90.00
#
_symmetry.space_group_name_H-M   'P 1'
#
loop_
_entity.id
_entity.type
_entity.pdbx_description
1 polymer ?
#
loop_
_entity_poly.entity_id
_entity_poly.type
_entity_poly.pdbx_seq_one_letter_code
_entity_poly.pdbx_strand_id
1 'polypeptide(L)'
;MATASERYRRHTVWETLAIKRESLNAARFGSKDLERWRTDVVEWLLEAEKTKAARQPALYLGVLDDLGNALNQLPVTETEFQRFLSNGYSQQLLVSLRALPLPPPKDLKDSYVALLDDEIEARTERLDRLEGRVAETEKALADRQATLDTLEKKATAIAAEVEAEREAIKSVSEAATEQIENEWSESLADWSKKRAEFDEEQNAKILAHAASLAATARAGEALAEHAAGSLSAADWNGRAKRERRAAQWMRFGAAASFVFAGAVGWFIVSEAVKNNFDLTVGDGLLRASVAAVIGAFGALLLRESGRHFREADTAEDVALSLRALAPFYASSDDDVRLAARVQVGNAVLVRNVLSRFAHRDAAKHAGEASTADLPKLVDDAAQALGKARQMDPA
;
A
#
# COMPACT_ATOMS: atom_id res chain seq x y z
N MET A 1 -24.12 58.41 -78.38
CA MET A 1 -22.89 58.97 -77.78
C MET A 1 -21.88 59.12 -78.90
N ALA A 2 -21.15 60.24 -78.95
CA ALA A 2 -20.13 60.43 -79.99
C ALA A 2 -19.05 59.37 -79.83
N THR A 3 -18.74 58.65 -80.92
CA THR A 3 -17.68 57.64 -80.91
C THR A 3 -16.33 58.30 -80.60
N ALA A 4 -15.37 57.54 -80.09
CA ALA A 4 -14.04 58.10 -79.80
C ALA A 4 -13.37 58.69 -81.07
N SER A 5 -13.71 58.16 -82.24
CA SER A 5 -13.30 58.70 -83.54
C SER A 5 -13.95 60.04 -83.88
N GLU A 6 -15.24 60.22 -83.59
CA GLU A 6 -15.93 61.50 -83.73
C GLU A 6 -15.40 62.57 -82.77
N ARG A 7 -15.09 62.19 -81.53
CA ARG A 7 -14.52 63.10 -80.51
C ARG A 7 -13.16 63.64 -80.93
N TYR A 8 -12.29 62.80 -81.47
CA TYR A 8 -11.00 63.24 -82.02
C TYR A 8 -11.19 64.20 -83.20
N ARG A 9 -12.05 63.87 -84.18
CA ARG A 9 -12.24 64.71 -85.39
C ARG A 9 -12.85 66.07 -85.09
N ARG A 10 -13.68 66.16 -84.04
CA ARG A 10 -14.34 67.38 -83.57
C ARG A 10 -13.59 68.08 -82.44
N HIS A 11 -12.37 67.66 -82.11
CA HIS A 11 -11.60 68.30 -81.06
C HIS A 11 -11.25 69.75 -81.42
N THR A 12 -11.39 70.66 -80.46
CA THR A 12 -11.18 72.12 -80.62
C THR A 12 -9.75 72.48 -81.03
N VAL A 13 -8.80 71.58 -80.76
CA VAL A 13 -7.39 71.70 -81.14
C VAL A 13 -7.22 71.82 -82.65
N TRP A 14 -8.07 71.18 -83.45
CA TRP A 14 -8.00 71.30 -84.91
C TRP A 14 -8.37 72.69 -85.41
N GLU A 15 -9.32 73.36 -84.76
CA GLU A 15 -9.70 74.74 -85.07
C GLU A 15 -8.57 75.70 -84.65
N THR A 16 -8.02 75.48 -83.45
CA THR A 16 -6.89 76.25 -82.93
C THR A 16 -5.66 76.14 -83.83
N LEU A 17 -5.35 74.93 -84.31
CA LEU A 17 -4.27 74.66 -85.26
C LEU A 17 -4.48 75.43 -86.57
N ALA A 18 -5.69 75.38 -87.15
CA ALA A 18 -6.00 76.08 -88.39
C ALA A 18 -5.83 77.60 -88.27
N ILE A 19 -6.35 78.19 -87.19
CA ILE A 19 -6.24 79.63 -86.89
C ILE A 19 -4.76 80.04 -86.72
N LYS A 20 -3.99 79.27 -85.94
CA LYS A 20 -2.57 79.57 -85.70
C LYS A 20 -1.75 79.48 -86.98
N ARG A 21 -1.97 78.45 -87.80
CA ARG A 21 -1.37 78.30 -89.12
C ARG A 21 -1.67 79.50 -90.02
N GLU A 22 -2.92 79.94 -90.11
CA GLU A 22 -3.32 81.11 -90.90
C GLU A 22 -2.68 82.41 -90.39
N SER A 23 -2.66 82.61 -89.06
CA SER A 23 -2.04 83.78 -88.45
C SER A 23 -0.53 83.86 -88.70
N LEU A 24 0.18 82.72 -88.63
CA LEU A 24 1.61 82.65 -88.95
C LEU A 24 1.88 82.78 -90.45
N ASN A 25 0.95 82.36 -91.32
CA ASN A 25 1.08 82.59 -92.76
C ASN A 25 0.93 84.07 -93.14
N ALA A 26 0.12 84.83 -92.40
CA ALA A 26 -0.07 86.26 -92.61
C ALA A 26 1.06 87.12 -92.00
N ALA A 27 1.74 86.63 -90.97
CA ALA A 27 2.86 87.31 -90.34
C ALA A 27 4.11 87.35 -91.25
N ARG A 28 4.87 88.46 -91.17
CA ARG A 28 6.18 88.61 -91.83
C ARG A 28 7.22 88.97 -90.78
N PHE A 29 8.34 88.26 -90.77
CA PHE A 29 9.43 88.55 -89.83
C PHE A 29 10.60 89.24 -90.55
N GLY A 30 11.19 90.24 -89.90
CA GLY A 30 12.28 91.03 -90.46
C GLY A 30 13.60 90.26 -90.56
N SER A 31 13.80 89.25 -89.71
CA SER A 31 14.97 88.37 -89.76
C SER A 31 14.79 87.17 -90.69
N LYS A 32 15.78 86.91 -91.55
CA LYS A 32 15.81 85.75 -92.47
C LYS A 32 15.74 84.40 -91.75
N ASP A 33 16.35 84.30 -90.57
CA ASP A 33 16.34 83.06 -89.78
C ASP A 33 14.97 82.81 -89.16
N LEU A 34 14.30 83.86 -88.67
CA LEU A 34 12.94 83.78 -88.13
C LEU A 34 11.93 83.42 -89.22
N GLU A 35 12.11 83.95 -90.42
CA GLU A 35 11.25 83.65 -91.57
C GLU A 35 11.37 82.19 -92.03
N ARG A 36 12.57 81.61 -91.95
CA ARG A 36 12.79 80.18 -92.19
C ARG A 36 12.04 79.33 -91.17
N TRP A 37 12.22 79.62 -89.88
CA TRP A 37 11.52 78.92 -88.80
C TRP A 37 10.00 79.05 -88.88
N ARG A 38 9.49 80.22 -89.29
CA ARG A 38 8.06 80.43 -89.56
C ARG A 38 7.56 79.46 -90.62
N THR A 39 8.30 79.34 -91.72
CA THR A 39 7.95 78.45 -92.84
C THR A 39 7.95 77.00 -92.39
N ASP A 40 8.97 76.56 -91.66
CA ASP A 40 9.08 75.19 -91.15
C ASP A 40 7.93 74.86 -90.18
N VAL A 41 7.59 75.77 -89.27
CA VAL A 41 6.46 75.59 -88.34
C VAL A 41 5.13 75.52 -89.10
N VAL A 42 4.90 76.38 -90.10
CA VAL A 42 3.70 76.32 -90.94
C VAL A 42 3.61 74.98 -91.67
N GLU A 43 4.72 74.46 -92.19
CA GLU A 43 4.78 73.14 -92.83
C GLU A 43 4.42 72.02 -91.84
N TRP A 44 4.93 72.06 -90.61
CA TRP A 44 4.58 71.07 -89.58
C TRP A 44 3.10 71.11 -89.20
N LEU A 45 2.51 72.31 -89.10
CA LEU A 45 1.08 72.45 -88.83
C LEU A 45 0.24 71.91 -89.99
N LEU A 46 0.66 72.14 -91.24
CA LEU A 46 0.01 71.58 -92.43
C LEU A 46 0.05 70.05 -92.48
N GLU A 47 1.20 69.45 -92.15
CA GLU A 47 1.35 68.00 -92.03
C GLU A 47 0.43 67.43 -90.94
N ALA A 48 0.42 68.05 -89.76
CA ALA A 48 -0.41 67.62 -88.64
C ALA A 48 -1.92 67.69 -88.95
N GLU A 49 -2.37 68.69 -89.70
CA GLU A 49 -3.78 68.81 -90.08
C GLU A 49 -4.25 67.61 -90.93
N LYS A 50 -3.38 67.02 -91.76
CA LYS A 50 -3.71 65.80 -92.53
C LYS A 50 -4.06 64.62 -91.62
N THR A 51 -3.53 64.58 -90.39
CA THR A 51 -3.80 63.52 -89.41
C THR A 51 -5.19 63.61 -88.77
N LYS A 52 -5.92 64.71 -88.96
CA LYS A 52 -7.33 64.85 -88.53
C LYS A 52 -8.21 63.76 -89.14
N ALA A 53 -7.89 63.31 -90.35
CA ALA A 53 -8.61 62.26 -91.06
C ALA A 53 -8.16 60.82 -90.69
N ALA A 54 -7.27 60.66 -89.71
CA ALA A 54 -6.78 59.35 -89.29
C ALA A 54 -7.91 58.41 -88.87
N ARG A 55 -7.72 57.11 -89.12
CA ARG A 55 -8.74 56.06 -88.93
C ARG A 55 -8.78 55.49 -87.50
N GLN A 56 -7.75 55.71 -86.67
CA GLN A 56 -7.67 55.19 -85.28
C GLN A 56 -7.53 56.32 -84.24
N PRO A 57 -8.60 57.06 -83.92
CA PRO A 57 -8.45 58.35 -83.24
C PRO A 57 -8.60 58.25 -81.71
N ALA A 58 -9.07 57.09 -81.21
CA ALA A 58 -9.39 56.88 -79.80
C ALA A 58 -8.16 56.89 -78.88
N LEU A 59 -7.03 56.40 -79.38
CA LEU A 59 -5.78 56.26 -78.62
C LEU A 59 -5.02 57.59 -78.44
N TYR A 60 -5.38 58.62 -79.21
CA TYR A 60 -4.64 59.89 -79.30
C TYR A 60 -5.38 61.07 -78.67
N LEU A 61 -6.51 60.83 -77.98
CA LEU A 61 -7.27 61.90 -77.36
C LEU A 61 -6.44 62.68 -76.33
N GLY A 62 -5.66 62.00 -75.48
CA GLY A 62 -4.76 62.67 -74.54
C GLY A 62 -3.63 63.46 -75.21
N VAL A 63 -3.17 62.99 -76.38
CA VAL A 63 -2.13 63.69 -77.18
C VAL A 63 -2.67 65.01 -77.76
N LEU A 64 -3.97 65.10 -78.04
CA LEU A 64 -4.58 66.33 -78.54
C LEU A 64 -4.56 67.45 -77.49
N ASP A 65 -4.75 67.13 -76.21
CA ASP A 65 -4.69 68.13 -75.13
C ASP A 65 -3.28 68.73 -74.99
N ASP A 66 -2.26 67.87 -75.06
CA ASP A 66 -0.85 68.30 -75.06
C ASP A 66 -0.52 69.17 -76.28
N LEU A 67 -1.04 68.80 -77.46
CA LEU A 67 -0.91 69.61 -78.67
C LEU A 67 -1.63 70.95 -78.55
N GLY A 68 -2.81 70.98 -77.95
CA GLY A 68 -3.56 72.21 -77.67
C GLY A 68 -2.75 73.18 -76.80
N ASN A 69 -2.12 72.68 -75.75
CA ASN A 69 -1.24 73.47 -74.88
C ASN A 69 -0.03 74.02 -75.64
N ALA A 70 0.61 73.20 -76.47
CA ALA A 70 1.75 73.63 -77.28
C ALA A 70 1.36 74.69 -78.33
N LEU A 71 0.18 74.55 -78.97
CA LEU A 71 -0.33 75.51 -79.95
C LEU A 71 -0.72 76.85 -79.31
N ASN A 72 -1.24 76.84 -78.08
CA ASN A 72 -1.58 78.07 -77.37
C ASN A 72 -0.33 78.91 -77.04
N GLN A 73 0.83 78.26 -76.87
CA GLN A 73 2.11 78.93 -76.63
C GLN A 73 2.74 79.51 -77.91
N LEU A 74 2.23 79.19 -79.10
CA LEU A 74 2.75 79.65 -80.38
C LEU A 74 2.33 81.12 -80.63
N PRO A 75 3.26 82.08 -80.61
CA PRO A 75 2.93 83.49 -80.78
C PRO A 75 2.93 83.89 -82.26
N VAL A 76 2.36 85.06 -82.55
CA VAL A 76 2.22 85.59 -83.93
C VAL A 76 3.10 86.82 -84.18
N THR A 77 3.62 87.45 -83.12
CA THR A 77 4.49 88.63 -83.22
C THR A 77 5.97 88.23 -83.28
N GLU A 78 6.80 89.01 -83.98
CA GLU A 78 8.21 88.68 -84.20
C GLU A 78 9.01 88.53 -82.91
N THR A 79 8.85 89.47 -81.96
CA THR A 79 9.58 89.47 -80.69
C THR A 79 9.21 88.30 -79.79
N GLU A 80 7.94 87.89 -79.81
CA GLU A 80 7.48 86.74 -79.04
C GLU A 80 7.88 85.43 -79.73
N PHE A 81 7.83 85.39 -81.06
CA PHE A 81 8.26 84.22 -81.84
C PHE A 81 9.75 83.93 -81.65
N GLN A 82 10.59 84.96 -81.59
CA GLN A 82 11.99 84.79 -81.24
C GLN A 82 12.18 84.19 -79.83
N ARG A 83 11.38 84.62 -78.84
CA ARG A 83 11.40 84.05 -77.48
C ARG A 83 10.88 82.61 -77.45
N PHE A 84 9.87 82.30 -78.25
CA PHE A 84 9.33 80.95 -78.41
C PHE A 84 10.40 79.98 -78.91
N LEU A 85 11.21 80.40 -79.89
CA LEU A 85 12.33 79.62 -80.40
C LEU A 85 13.46 79.49 -79.37
N SER A 86 13.84 80.57 -78.67
CA SER A 86 14.94 80.54 -77.70
C SER A 86 14.64 79.71 -76.45
N ASN A 87 13.37 79.66 -76.04
CA ASN A 87 12.94 78.96 -74.82
C ASN A 87 12.63 77.47 -75.05
N GLY A 88 12.88 76.95 -76.27
CA GLY A 88 12.70 75.53 -76.58
C GLY A 88 11.25 75.07 -76.76
N TYR A 89 10.28 75.99 -76.73
CA TYR A 89 8.86 75.66 -76.95
C TYR A 89 8.60 75.11 -78.37
N SER A 90 9.47 75.43 -79.34
CA SER A 90 9.44 74.81 -80.68
C SER A 90 9.69 73.31 -80.66
N GLN A 91 10.53 72.82 -79.74
CA GLN A 91 10.76 71.38 -79.58
C GLN A 91 9.55 70.70 -78.94
N GLN A 92 8.92 71.35 -77.96
CA GLN A 92 7.70 70.84 -77.35
C GLN A 92 6.56 70.73 -78.38
N LEU A 93 6.39 71.76 -79.22
CA LEU A 93 5.45 71.72 -80.34
C LEU A 93 5.76 70.56 -81.29
N LEU A 94 7.02 70.38 -81.67
CA LEU A 94 7.43 69.30 -82.57
C LEU A 94 7.22 67.90 -81.94
N VAL A 95 7.47 67.73 -80.64
CA VAL A 95 7.20 66.46 -79.93
C VAL A 95 5.71 66.15 -79.93
N SER A 96 4.86 67.12 -79.60
CA SER A 96 3.40 66.96 -79.63
C SER A 96 2.88 66.68 -81.03
N LEU A 97 3.44 67.33 -82.06
CA LEU A 97 3.08 67.09 -83.45
C LEU A 97 3.53 65.70 -83.94
N ARG A 98 4.68 65.19 -83.49
CA ARG A 98 5.16 63.82 -83.81
C ARG A 98 4.37 62.72 -83.11
N ALA A 99 3.72 63.02 -81.99
CA ALA A 99 2.87 62.08 -81.26
C ALA A 99 1.51 61.88 -81.94
N LEU A 100 1.16 62.70 -82.94
CA LEU A 100 -0.03 62.49 -83.78
C LEU A 100 0.13 61.22 -84.62
N PRO A 101 -0.98 60.51 -84.90
CA PRO A 101 -0.94 59.34 -85.76
C PRO A 101 -0.39 59.70 -87.13
N LEU A 102 0.48 58.84 -87.66
CA LEU A 102 0.90 58.94 -89.06
C LEU A 102 -0.35 58.96 -89.97
N PRO A 103 -0.32 59.70 -91.09
CA PRO A 103 -1.41 59.67 -92.04
C PRO A 103 -1.70 58.22 -92.43
N PRO A 104 -2.98 57.81 -92.51
CA PRO A 104 -3.30 56.43 -92.84
C PRO A 104 -2.64 56.08 -94.18
N PRO A 105 -1.98 54.91 -94.31
CA PRO A 105 -1.49 54.47 -95.61
C PRO A 105 -2.69 54.42 -96.56
N LYS A 106 -2.52 54.98 -97.76
CA LYS A 106 -3.62 55.26 -98.70
C LYS A 106 -4.43 54.02 -99.09
N ASP A 107 -3.93 52.81 -98.82
CA ASP A 107 -4.48 51.53 -99.26
C ASP A 107 -4.71 50.50 -98.14
N LEU A 108 -5.06 50.91 -96.92
CA LEU A 108 -5.41 49.97 -95.86
C LEU A 108 -6.85 49.46 -96.07
N LYS A 109 -6.98 48.18 -96.46
CA LYS A 109 -8.28 47.54 -96.74
C LYS A 109 -9.16 47.52 -95.49
N ASP A 110 -10.43 47.88 -95.64
CA ASP A 110 -11.41 47.92 -94.54
C ASP A 110 -11.54 46.58 -93.79
N SER A 111 -11.21 45.47 -94.44
CA SER A 111 -11.16 44.13 -93.85
C SER A 111 -10.17 44.00 -92.68
N TYR A 112 -9.07 44.75 -92.68
CA TYR A 112 -8.09 44.69 -91.59
C TYR A 112 -8.54 45.49 -90.36
N VAL A 113 -9.33 46.54 -90.58
CA VAL A 113 -9.94 47.32 -89.49
C VAL A 113 -10.99 46.48 -88.78
N ALA A 114 -11.84 45.78 -89.54
CA ALA A 114 -12.85 44.87 -88.98
C ALA A 114 -12.21 43.76 -88.11
N LEU A 115 -11.11 43.13 -88.58
CA LEU A 115 -10.39 42.12 -87.80
C LEU A 115 -9.81 42.66 -86.49
N LEU A 116 -9.36 43.92 -86.49
CA LEU A 116 -8.86 44.58 -85.27
C LEU A 116 -9.99 44.90 -84.30
N ASP A 117 -11.13 45.38 -84.79
CA ASP A 117 -12.31 45.63 -83.96
C ASP A 117 -12.83 44.32 -83.34
N ASP A 118 -12.91 43.23 -84.12
CA ASP A 118 -13.28 41.90 -83.64
C ASP A 118 -12.32 41.39 -82.54
N GLU A 119 -11.01 41.62 -82.70
CA GLU A 119 -10.02 41.23 -81.71
C GLU A 119 -10.11 42.08 -80.43
N ILE A 120 -10.37 43.38 -80.54
CA ILE A 120 -10.59 44.27 -79.41
C ILE A 120 -11.85 43.84 -78.64
N GLU A 121 -12.94 43.53 -79.34
CA GLU A 121 -14.18 43.04 -78.73
C GLU A 121 -13.94 41.72 -77.98
N ALA A 122 -13.30 40.74 -78.62
CA ALA A 122 -12.99 39.45 -78.01
C ALA A 122 -12.07 39.59 -76.77
N ARG A 123 -11.12 40.52 -76.80
CA ARG A 123 -10.25 40.81 -75.64
C ARG A 123 -11.01 41.51 -74.52
N THR A 124 -11.92 42.42 -74.85
CA THR A 124 -12.76 43.13 -73.87
C THR A 124 -13.69 42.15 -73.16
N GLU A 125 -14.38 41.28 -73.90
CA GLU A 125 -15.22 40.23 -73.28
C GLU A 125 -14.43 39.28 -72.37
N ARG A 126 -13.17 38.97 -72.74
CA ARG A 126 -12.30 38.13 -71.92
C ARG A 126 -11.87 38.85 -70.64
N LEU A 127 -11.59 40.16 -70.72
CA LEU A 127 -11.29 40.98 -69.55
C LEU A 127 -12.49 41.07 -68.62
N ASP A 128 -13.69 41.35 -69.14
CA ASP A 128 -14.93 41.40 -68.34
C ASP A 128 -15.20 40.07 -67.63
N ARG A 129 -14.99 38.93 -68.32
CA ARG A 129 -15.10 37.60 -67.71
C ARG A 129 -14.05 37.35 -66.62
N LEU A 130 -12.83 37.84 -66.80
CA LEU A 130 -11.77 37.71 -65.79
C LEU A 130 -12.06 38.61 -64.58
N GLU A 131 -12.50 39.85 -64.79
CA GLU A 131 -12.91 40.76 -63.73
C GLU A 131 -14.07 40.17 -62.91
N GLY A 132 -15.07 39.58 -63.57
CA GLY A 132 -16.15 38.88 -62.90
C GLY A 132 -15.66 37.71 -62.04
N ARG A 133 -14.74 36.88 -62.55
CA ARG A 133 -14.15 35.78 -61.78
C ARG A 133 -13.31 36.26 -60.60
N VAL A 134 -12.56 37.35 -60.78
CA VAL A 134 -11.76 37.95 -59.69
C VAL A 134 -12.69 38.42 -58.58
N ALA A 135 -13.74 39.18 -58.91
CA ALA A 135 -14.73 39.65 -57.94
C ALA A 135 -15.42 38.49 -57.19
N GLU A 136 -15.78 37.40 -57.89
CA GLU A 136 -16.32 36.18 -57.26
C GLU A 136 -15.33 35.53 -56.30
N THR A 137 -14.05 35.43 -56.68
CA THR A 137 -13.01 34.85 -55.82
C THR A 137 -12.70 35.73 -54.60
N GLU A 138 -12.69 37.05 -54.76
CA GLU A 138 -12.50 37.99 -53.66
C GLU A 138 -13.65 37.90 -52.65
N LYS A 139 -14.89 37.82 -53.15
CA LYS A 139 -16.06 37.60 -52.31
C LYS A 139 -15.98 36.26 -51.56
N ALA A 140 -15.66 35.17 -52.26
CA ALA A 140 -15.52 33.87 -51.63
C ALA A 140 -14.37 33.83 -50.60
N LEU A 141 -13.29 34.57 -50.83
CA LEU A 141 -12.19 34.71 -49.87
C LEU A 141 -12.63 35.49 -48.63
N ALA A 142 -13.35 36.60 -48.80
CA ALA A 142 -13.90 37.39 -47.71
C ALA A 142 -14.88 36.57 -46.85
N ASP A 143 -15.77 35.79 -47.48
CA ASP A 143 -16.70 34.90 -46.78
C ASP A 143 -15.95 33.80 -45.98
N ARG A 144 -14.89 33.23 -46.56
CA ARG A 144 -14.02 32.27 -45.85
C ARG A 144 -13.27 32.89 -44.68
N GLN A 145 -12.79 34.12 -44.84
CA GLN A 145 -12.11 34.82 -43.76
C GLN A 145 -13.06 35.12 -42.59
N ALA A 146 -14.29 35.55 -42.88
CA ALA A 146 -15.32 35.77 -41.86
C ALA A 146 -15.71 34.47 -41.12
N THR A 147 -15.74 33.34 -41.82
CA THR A 147 -15.99 32.03 -41.17
C THR A 147 -14.81 31.59 -40.30
N LEU A 148 -13.57 31.82 -40.73
CA LEU A 148 -12.37 31.56 -39.90
C LEU A 148 -12.36 32.43 -38.63
N ASP A 149 -12.63 33.73 -38.74
CA ASP A 149 -12.71 34.63 -37.58
C ASP A 149 -13.78 34.16 -36.58
N THR A 150 -14.90 33.65 -37.09
CA THR A 150 -15.98 33.11 -36.26
C THR A 150 -15.56 31.81 -35.57
N LEU A 151 -14.85 30.92 -36.27
CA LEU A 151 -14.34 29.68 -35.71
C LEU A 151 -13.24 29.94 -34.66
N GLU A 152 -12.36 30.90 -34.89
CA GLU A 152 -11.33 31.31 -33.94
C GLU A 152 -11.95 31.86 -32.64
N LYS A 153 -12.99 32.70 -32.75
CA LYS A 153 -13.75 33.17 -31.58
C LYS A 153 -14.41 32.03 -30.81
N LYS A 154 -14.95 31.03 -31.50
CA LYS A 154 -15.53 29.84 -30.84
C LYS A 154 -14.46 28.98 -30.18
N ALA A 155 -13.33 28.78 -30.84
CA ALA A 155 -12.22 27.99 -30.31
C ALA A 155 -11.62 28.62 -29.05
N THR A 156 -11.45 29.95 -29.05
CA THR A 156 -10.98 30.70 -27.88
C THR A 156 -11.99 30.69 -26.73
N ALA A 157 -13.29 30.80 -27.03
CA ALA A 157 -14.34 30.66 -26.02
C ALA A 157 -14.36 29.27 -25.37
N ILE A 158 -14.28 28.21 -26.18
CA ILE A 158 -14.21 26.83 -25.68
C ILE A 158 -12.93 26.61 -24.86
N ALA A 159 -11.79 27.14 -25.30
CA ALA A 159 -10.55 27.02 -24.53
C ALA A 159 -10.66 27.68 -23.15
N ALA A 160 -11.31 28.85 -23.06
CA ALA A 160 -11.56 29.52 -21.79
C ALA A 160 -12.53 28.73 -20.89
N GLU A 161 -13.58 28.13 -21.46
CA GLU A 161 -14.53 27.28 -20.75
C GLU A 161 -13.84 26.02 -20.19
N VAL A 162 -13.02 25.34 -21.00
CA VAL A 162 -12.25 24.16 -20.57
C VAL A 162 -11.28 24.48 -19.43
N GLU A 163 -10.60 25.63 -19.46
CA GLU A 163 -9.72 26.04 -18.36
C GLU A 163 -10.51 26.38 -17.09
N ALA A 164 -11.69 27.01 -17.22
CA ALA A 164 -12.57 27.25 -16.08
C ALA A 164 -13.09 25.94 -15.45
N GLU A 165 -13.46 24.96 -16.27
CA GLU A 165 -13.87 23.63 -15.80
C GLU A 165 -12.72 22.87 -15.12
N ARG A 166 -11.48 22.98 -15.64
CA ARG A 166 -10.30 22.36 -15.02
C ARG A 166 -10.03 22.92 -13.63
N GLU A 167 -10.09 24.23 -13.46
CA GLU A 167 -9.94 24.87 -12.15
C GLU A 167 -11.09 24.49 -11.20
N ALA A 168 -12.33 24.38 -11.71
CA ALA A 168 -13.46 23.91 -10.92
C ALA A 168 -13.27 22.46 -10.45
N ILE A 169 -12.83 21.56 -11.34
CA ILE A 169 -12.53 20.15 -11.00
C ILE A 169 -11.41 20.07 -9.96
N LYS A 170 -10.36 20.86 -10.11
CA LYS A 170 -9.24 20.91 -9.16
C LYS A 170 -9.71 21.37 -7.78
N SER A 171 -10.50 22.43 -7.72
CA SER A 171 -11.09 22.93 -6.47
C SER A 171 -11.97 21.87 -5.79
N VAL A 172 -12.82 21.19 -6.57
CA VAL A 172 -13.65 20.09 -6.06
C VAL A 172 -12.80 18.92 -5.57
N SER A 173 -11.73 18.56 -6.27
CA SER A 173 -10.86 17.46 -5.85
C SER A 173 -10.08 17.78 -4.59
N GLU A 174 -9.59 19.01 -4.44
CA GLU A 174 -8.91 19.47 -3.22
C GLU A 174 -9.87 19.45 -2.03
N ALA A 175 -11.08 20.01 -2.20
CA ALA A 175 -12.10 20.01 -1.15
C ALA A 175 -12.56 18.60 -0.76
N ALA A 176 -12.74 17.70 -1.73
CA ALA A 176 -13.10 16.30 -1.48
C ALA A 176 -11.98 15.56 -0.74
N THR A 177 -10.71 15.83 -1.07
CA THR A 177 -9.56 15.22 -0.39
C THR A 177 -9.51 15.67 1.07
N GLU A 178 -9.66 16.97 1.33
CA GLU A 178 -9.70 17.52 2.68
C GLU A 178 -10.88 16.96 3.50
N GLN A 179 -12.06 16.85 2.90
CA GLN A 179 -13.22 16.26 3.56
C GLN A 179 -12.98 14.79 3.91
N ILE A 180 -12.43 13.99 2.98
CA ILE A 180 -12.13 12.58 3.22
C ILE A 180 -11.09 12.42 4.33
N GLU A 181 -10.02 13.23 4.32
CA GLU A 181 -8.98 13.20 5.36
C GLU A 181 -9.56 13.54 6.73
N ASN A 182 -10.41 14.57 6.82
CA ASN A 182 -11.07 14.96 8.05
C ASN A 182 -12.02 13.86 8.56
N GLU A 183 -12.95 13.38 7.73
CA GLU A 183 -13.90 12.32 8.10
C GLU A 183 -13.19 11.00 8.49
N TRP A 184 -12.12 10.65 7.77
CA TRP A 184 -11.31 9.49 8.09
C TRP A 184 -10.58 9.66 9.42
N SER A 185 -10.00 10.83 9.69
CA SER A 185 -9.30 11.11 10.94
C SER A 185 -10.24 11.08 12.16
N GLU A 186 -11.45 11.62 12.02
CA GLU A 186 -12.49 11.58 13.05
C GLU A 186 -12.96 10.14 13.29
N SER A 187 -13.22 9.39 12.22
CA SER A 187 -13.64 7.98 12.31
C SER A 187 -12.56 7.10 12.94
N LEU A 188 -11.30 7.34 12.60
CA LEU A 188 -10.16 6.62 13.17
C LEU A 188 -10.01 6.94 14.67
N ALA A 189 -10.17 8.21 15.05
CA ALA A 189 -10.12 8.63 16.44
C ALA A 189 -11.25 7.97 17.27
N ASP A 190 -12.49 8.01 16.77
CA ASP A 190 -13.64 7.37 17.41
C ASP A 190 -13.47 5.84 17.51
N TRP A 191 -13.01 5.19 16.44
CA TRP A 191 -12.71 3.76 16.46
C TRP A 191 -11.63 3.41 17.49
N SER A 192 -10.54 4.19 17.54
CA SER A 192 -9.44 3.96 18.48
C SER A 192 -9.89 4.07 19.94
N LYS A 193 -10.76 5.05 20.24
CA LYS A 193 -11.36 5.23 21.56
C LYS A 193 -12.26 4.05 21.94
N LYS A 194 -13.18 3.67 21.05
CA LYS A 194 -14.06 2.50 21.25
C LYS A 194 -13.27 1.22 21.44
N ARG A 195 -12.16 1.06 20.71
CA ARG A 195 -11.28 -0.09 20.85
C ARG A 195 -10.60 -0.12 22.22
N ALA A 196 -10.08 1.01 22.69
CA ALA A 196 -9.46 1.10 24.00
C ALA A 196 -10.45 0.78 25.13
N GLU A 197 -11.67 1.33 25.06
CA GLU A 197 -12.75 1.04 26.02
C GLU A 197 -13.14 -0.45 26.01
N PHE A 198 -13.27 -1.05 24.83
CA PHE A 198 -13.56 -2.48 24.70
C PHE A 198 -12.44 -3.35 25.27
N ASP A 199 -11.18 -3.03 24.96
CA ASP A 199 -10.03 -3.79 25.45
C ASP A 199 -9.91 -3.69 26.98
N GLU A 200 -10.20 -2.52 27.58
CA GLU A 200 -10.26 -2.35 29.04
C GLU A 200 -11.36 -3.24 29.67
N GLU A 201 -12.57 -3.23 29.10
CA GLU A 201 -13.68 -4.07 29.58
C GLU A 201 -13.36 -5.58 29.46
N GLN A 202 -12.76 -6.00 28.34
CA GLN A 202 -12.38 -7.41 28.14
C GLN A 202 -11.24 -7.82 29.08
N ASN A 203 -10.25 -6.97 29.30
CA ASN A 203 -9.18 -7.24 30.25
C ASN A 203 -9.73 -7.39 31.67
N ALA A 204 -10.66 -6.53 32.08
CA ALA A 204 -11.34 -6.67 33.37
C ALA A 204 -12.10 -8.00 33.49
N LYS A 205 -12.81 -8.43 32.44
CA LYS A 205 -13.51 -9.74 32.39
C LYS A 205 -12.53 -10.91 32.45
N ILE A 206 -11.43 -10.87 31.70
CA ILE A 206 -10.40 -11.91 31.70
C ILE A 206 -9.75 -12.01 33.08
N LEU A 207 -9.40 -10.89 33.72
CA LEU A 207 -8.85 -10.88 35.07
C LEU A 207 -9.84 -11.44 36.09
N ALA A 208 -11.12 -11.09 36.01
CA ALA A 208 -12.16 -11.65 36.87
C ALA A 208 -12.31 -13.16 36.68
N HIS A 209 -12.25 -13.66 35.44
CA HIS A 209 -12.32 -15.08 35.13
C HIS A 209 -11.04 -15.83 35.56
N ALA A 210 -9.86 -15.23 35.39
CA ALA A 210 -8.60 -15.79 35.88
C ALA A 210 -8.60 -15.88 37.41
N ALA A 211 -9.11 -14.85 38.11
CA ALA A 211 -9.26 -14.87 39.55
C ALA A 211 -10.26 -15.94 40.01
N SER A 212 -11.38 -16.12 39.30
CA SER A 212 -12.35 -17.17 39.62
C SER A 212 -11.78 -18.57 39.39
N LEU A 213 -11.07 -18.79 38.29
CA LEU A 213 -10.35 -20.05 38.02
C LEU A 213 -9.26 -20.34 39.06
N ALA A 214 -8.51 -19.33 39.48
CA ALA A 214 -7.51 -19.48 40.54
C ALA A 214 -8.16 -19.84 41.88
N ALA A 215 -9.30 -19.21 42.20
CA ALA A 215 -10.07 -19.51 43.40
C ALA A 215 -10.65 -20.93 43.38
N THR A 216 -11.20 -21.38 42.24
CA THR A 216 -11.71 -22.75 42.09
C THR A 216 -10.59 -23.79 42.08
N ALA A 217 -9.44 -23.49 41.49
CA ALA A 217 -8.26 -24.35 41.55
C ALA A 217 -7.77 -24.53 42.99
N ARG A 218 -7.64 -23.44 43.76
CA ARG A 218 -7.29 -23.48 45.19
C ARG A 218 -8.30 -24.26 46.01
N ALA A 219 -9.60 -24.08 45.75
CA ALA A 219 -10.65 -24.85 46.41
C ALA A 219 -10.57 -26.35 46.05
N GLY A 220 -10.28 -26.67 44.79
CA GLY A 220 -10.06 -28.04 44.32
C GLY A 220 -8.84 -28.70 44.96
N GLU A 221 -7.74 -27.97 45.08
CA GLU A 221 -6.53 -28.43 45.77
C GLU A 221 -6.81 -28.69 47.25
N ALA A 222 -7.46 -27.76 47.96
CA ALA A 222 -7.83 -27.95 49.37
C ALA A 222 -8.75 -29.17 49.57
N LEU A 223 -9.71 -29.40 48.66
CA LEU A 223 -10.57 -30.59 48.70
C LEU A 223 -9.80 -31.88 48.43
N ALA A 224 -8.91 -31.89 47.44
CA ALA A 224 -8.08 -33.05 47.12
C ALA A 224 -7.12 -33.38 48.27
N GLU A 225 -6.55 -32.36 48.91
CA GLU A 225 -5.69 -32.50 50.09
C GLU A 225 -6.44 -33.07 51.28
N HIS A 226 -7.65 -32.57 51.56
CA HIS A 226 -8.50 -33.11 52.61
C HIS A 226 -8.88 -34.57 52.32
N ALA A 227 -9.22 -34.89 51.06
CA ALA A 227 -9.51 -36.25 50.63
C ALA A 227 -8.31 -37.19 50.82
N ALA A 228 -7.12 -36.79 50.37
CA ALA A 228 -5.88 -37.57 50.52
C ALA A 228 -5.49 -37.78 51.99
N GLY A 229 -5.63 -36.74 52.83
CA GLY A 229 -5.43 -36.85 54.28
C GLY A 229 -6.40 -37.84 54.93
N SER A 230 -7.68 -37.78 54.56
CA SER A 230 -8.69 -38.70 55.10
C SER A 230 -8.50 -40.15 54.64
N LEU A 231 -8.11 -40.37 53.38
CA LEU A 231 -7.82 -41.70 52.82
C LEU A 231 -6.61 -42.33 53.47
N SER A 232 -5.51 -41.58 53.61
CA SER A 232 -4.30 -42.09 54.28
C SER A 232 -4.56 -42.47 55.74
N ALA A 233 -5.31 -41.65 56.49
CA ALA A 233 -5.71 -42.00 57.86
C ALA A 233 -6.62 -43.24 57.92
N ALA A 234 -7.52 -43.41 56.94
CA ALA A 234 -8.36 -44.60 56.84
C ALA A 234 -7.55 -45.87 56.55
N ASP A 235 -6.54 -45.81 55.68
CA ASP A 235 -5.66 -46.93 55.36
C ASP A 235 -4.83 -47.39 56.56
N TRP A 236 -4.27 -46.44 57.33
CA TRP A 236 -3.54 -46.75 58.57
C TRP A 236 -4.44 -47.39 59.63
N ASN A 237 -5.67 -46.89 59.80
CA ASN A 237 -6.65 -47.50 60.69
C ASN A 237 -7.07 -48.91 60.21
N GLY A 238 -7.25 -49.08 58.90
CA GLY A 238 -7.51 -50.39 58.29
C GLY A 238 -6.37 -51.39 58.56
N ARG A 239 -5.11 -50.93 58.46
CA ARG A 239 -3.93 -51.72 58.82
C ARG A 239 -3.93 -52.10 60.30
N ALA A 240 -4.14 -51.14 61.21
CA ALA A 240 -4.20 -51.38 62.64
C ALA A 240 -5.23 -52.46 63.01
N LYS A 241 -6.43 -52.38 62.43
CA LYS A 241 -7.49 -53.40 62.63
C LYS A 241 -7.09 -54.79 62.14
N ARG A 242 -6.44 -54.90 60.97
CA ARG A 242 -5.96 -56.19 60.43
C ARG A 242 -4.89 -56.81 61.34
N GLU A 243 -3.90 -56.01 61.76
CA GLU A 243 -2.83 -56.47 62.64
C GLU A 243 -3.37 -56.91 64.02
N ARG A 244 -4.30 -56.14 64.60
CA ARG A 244 -4.93 -56.48 65.88
C ARG A 244 -5.73 -57.78 65.80
N ARG A 245 -6.44 -58.00 64.68
CA ARG A 245 -7.17 -59.25 64.43
C ARG A 245 -6.23 -60.43 64.25
N ALA A 246 -5.13 -60.26 63.50
CA ALA A 246 -4.10 -61.29 63.36
C ALA A 246 -3.49 -61.64 64.72
N ALA A 247 -3.18 -60.64 65.55
CA ALA A 247 -2.67 -60.84 66.91
C ALA A 247 -3.65 -61.61 67.81
N GLN A 248 -4.95 -61.30 67.73
CA GLN A 248 -5.99 -62.04 68.45
C GLN A 248 -6.08 -63.50 68.01
N TRP A 249 -6.03 -63.77 66.70
CA TRP A 249 -5.99 -65.14 66.17
C TRP A 249 -4.73 -65.89 66.61
N MET A 250 -3.56 -65.23 66.65
CA MET A 250 -2.32 -65.84 67.16
C MET A 250 -2.40 -66.14 68.66
N ARG A 251 -3.02 -65.27 69.47
CA ARG A 251 -3.26 -65.56 70.91
C ARG A 251 -4.21 -66.72 71.10
N PHE A 252 -5.26 -66.79 70.29
CA PHE A 252 -6.17 -67.93 70.30
C PHE A 252 -5.45 -69.23 69.91
N GLY A 253 -4.63 -69.19 68.86
CA GLY A 253 -3.78 -70.32 68.46
C GLY A 253 -2.77 -70.73 69.53
N ALA A 254 -2.14 -69.77 70.20
CA ALA A 254 -1.27 -70.01 71.35
C ALA A 254 -2.03 -70.68 72.50
N ALA A 255 -3.19 -70.14 72.89
CA ALA A 255 -4.03 -70.73 73.94
C ALA A 255 -4.44 -72.17 73.59
N ALA A 256 -4.88 -72.41 72.35
CA ALA A 256 -5.22 -73.75 71.87
C ALA A 256 -4.02 -74.70 71.93
N SER A 257 -2.82 -74.26 71.53
CA SER A 257 -1.61 -75.08 71.61
C SER A 257 -1.21 -75.40 73.05
N PHE A 258 -1.36 -74.47 74.00
CA PHE A 258 -1.09 -74.77 75.42
C PHE A 258 -2.10 -75.73 76.02
N VAL A 259 -3.39 -75.59 75.68
CA VAL A 259 -4.43 -76.55 76.09
C VAL A 259 -4.12 -77.93 75.51
N PHE A 260 -3.71 -78.02 74.24
CA PHE A 260 -3.36 -79.30 73.62
C PHE A 260 -2.10 -79.92 74.23
N ALA A 261 -1.05 -79.13 74.48
CA ALA A 261 0.14 -79.59 75.19
C ALA A 261 -0.20 -80.10 76.60
N GLY A 262 -1.08 -79.40 77.31
CA GLY A 262 -1.59 -79.81 78.62
C GLY A 262 -2.40 -81.11 78.55
N ALA A 263 -3.26 -81.27 77.53
CA ALA A 263 -4.03 -82.49 77.31
C ALA A 263 -3.13 -83.68 76.95
N VAL A 264 -2.11 -83.49 76.11
CA VAL A 264 -1.10 -84.52 75.80
C VAL A 264 -0.30 -84.87 77.05
N GLY A 265 0.14 -83.88 77.83
CA GLY A 265 0.81 -84.10 79.11
C GLY A 265 -0.05 -84.88 80.10
N TRP A 266 -1.33 -84.50 80.25
CA TRP A 266 -2.30 -85.21 81.07
C TRP A 266 -2.52 -86.65 80.59
N PHE A 267 -2.65 -86.85 79.28
CA PHE A 267 -2.80 -88.18 78.68
C PHE A 267 -1.59 -89.06 79.02
N ILE A 268 -0.36 -88.56 78.81
CA ILE A 268 0.89 -89.26 79.14
C ILE A 268 0.91 -89.67 80.62
N VAL A 269 0.58 -88.74 81.52
CA VAL A 269 0.55 -89.02 82.97
C VAL A 269 -0.53 -90.05 83.31
N SER A 270 -1.72 -89.94 82.73
CA SER A 270 -2.84 -90.86 83.00
C SER A 270 -2.59 -92.28 82.49
N GLU A 271 -1.93 -92.41 81.33
CA GLU A 271 -1.48 -93.68 80.76
C GLU A 271 -0.42 -94.32 81.67
N ALA A 272 0.52 -93.51 82.16
CA ALA A 272 1.55 -93.96 83.10
C ALA A 272 0.96 -94.53 84.39
N VAL A 273 -0.02 -93.83 84.98
CA VAL A 273 -0.69 -94.28 86.21
C VAL A 273 -1.47 -95.58 85.98
N LYS A 274 -2.16 -95.72 84.84
CA LYS A 274 -2.93 -96.95 84.51
C LYS A 274 -2.02 -98.15 84.26
N ASN A 275 -0.83 -97.94 83.73
CA ASN A 275 0.14 -99.00 83.41
C ASN A 275 1.18 -99.21 84.54
N ASN A 276 0.87 -98.85 85.79
CA ASN A 276 1.77 -98.98 86.95
C ASN A 276 3.18 -98.39 86.75
N PHE A 277 3.27 -97.29 85.98
CA PHE A 277 4.52 -96.61 85.61
C PHE A 277 5.51 -97.46 84.80
N ASP A 278 5.05 -98.56 84.18
CA ASP A 278 5.86 -99.39 83.28
C ASP A 278 5.94 -98.78 81.86
N LEU A 279 6.34 -97.51 81.78
CA LEU A 279 6.68 -96.86 80.52
C LEU A 279 8.15 -97.08 80.23
N THR A 280 8.44 -97.65 79.07
CA THR A 280 9.81 -97.66 78.54
C THR A 280 10.32 -96.22 78.44
N VAL A 281 11.51 -95.96 78.96
CA VAL A 281 12.15 -94.63 79.04
C VAL A 281 12.14 -93.91 77.68
N GLY A 282 12.22 -94.67 76.57
CA GLY A 282 12.14 -94.13 75.21
C GLY A 282 10.76 -93.60 74.81
N ASP A 283 9.67 -94.23 75.21
CA ASP A 283 8.30 -93.81 74.85
C ASP A 283 7.86 -92.57 75.65
N GLY A 284 8.23 -92.51 76.93
CA GLY A 284 7.99 -91.32 77.76
C GLY A 284 8.72 -90.08 77.23
N LEU A 285 9.98 -90.22 76.80
CA LEU A 285 10.78 -89.12 76.26
C LEU A 285 10.25 -88.62 74.91
N LEU A 286 9.84 -89.53 74.02
CA LEU A 286 9.25 -89.16 72.72
C LEU A 286 7.91 -88.45 72.87
N ARG A 287 7.05 -88.87 73.80
CA ARG A 287 5.75 -88.20 74.02
C ARG A 287 5.91 -86.85 74.74
N ALA A 288 6.86 -86.74 75.67
CA ALA A 288 7.19 -85.46 76.32
C ALA A 288 7.81 -84.45 75.35
N SER A 289 8.63 -84.90 74.40
CA SER A 289 9.21 -84.01 73.37
C SER A 289 8.14 -83.42 72.45
N VAL A 290 7.09 -84.19 72.10
CA VAL A 290 5.95 -83.67 71.34
C VAL A 290 5.21 -82.59 72.13
N ALA A 291 4.94 -82.79 73.42
CA ALA A 291 4.31 -81.76 74.26
C ALA A 291 5.19 -80.50 74.39
N ALA A 292 6.52 -80.68 74.50
CA ALA A 292 7.48 -79.57 74.56
C ALA A 292 7.53 -78.77 73.24
N VAL A 293 7.51 -79.43 72.08
CA VAL A 293 7.45 -78.76 70.77
C VAL A 293 6.15 -77.99 70.60
N ILE A 294 5.01 -78.56 70.99
CA ILE A 294 3.71 -77.88 70.94
C ILE A 294 3.69 -76.67 71.89
N GLY A 295 4.24 -76.81 73.10
CA GLY A 295 4.40 -75.70 74.05
C GLY A 295 5.31 -74.60 73.53
N ALA A 296 6.44 -74.94 72.91
CA ALA A 296 7.36 -73.99 72.29
C ALA A 296 6.72 -73.24 71.11
N PHE A 297 5.94 -73.95 70.29
CA PHE A 297 5.15 -73.34 69.22
C PHE A 297 4.11 -72.35 69.77
N GLY A 298 3.42 -72.70 70.86
CA GLY A 298 2.52 -71.80 71.57
C GLY A 298 3.20 -70.55 72.12
N ALA A 299 4.39 -70.71 72.71
CA ALA A 299 5.18 -69.58 73.20
C ALA A 299 5.65 -68.66 72.06
N LEU A 300 6.03 -69.21 70.91
CA LEU A 300 6.38 -68.43 69.72
C LEU A 300 5.17 -67.66 69.17
N LEU A 301 3.99 -68.29 69.07
CA LEU A 301 2.76 -67.61 68.68
C LEU A 301 2.40 -66.47 69.63
N LEU A 302 2.61 -66.66 70.93
CA LEU A 302 2.34 -65.63 71.94
C LEU A 302 3.33 -64.46 71.81
N ARG A 303 4.62 -64.74 71.61
CA ARG A 303 5.65 -63.71 71.35
C ARG A 303 5.34 -62.92 70.08
N GLU A 304 4.97 -63.60 69.00
CA GLU A 304 4.65 -62.97 67.72
C GLU A 304 3.35 -62.16 67.80
N SER A 305 2.33 -62.65 68.51
CA SER A 305 1.11 -61.88 68.78
C SER A 305 1.41 -60.55 69.49
N GLY A 306 2.37 -60.55 70.41
CA GLY A 306 2.84 -59.34 71.09
C GLY A 306 3.58 -58.37 70.17
N ARG A 307 4.15 -58.83 69.05
CA ARG A 307 4.68 -57.95 68.00
C ARG A 307 3.54 -57.32 67.21
N HIS A 308 2.56 -58.12 66.78
CA HIS A 308 1.41 -57.63 66.01
C HIS A 308 0.52 -56.64 66.79
N PHE A 309 0.37 -56.78 68.11
CA PHE A 309 -0.30 -55.76 68.93
C PHE A 309 0.46 -54.44 68.95
N ARG A 310 1.79 -54.47 69.14
CA ARG A 310 2.61 -53.25 69.10
C ARG A 310 2.55 -52.58 67.74
N GLU A 311 2.60 -53.36 66.66
CA GLU A 311 2.43 -52.83 65.30
C GLU A 311 1.03 -52.24 65.07
N ALA A 312 -0.02 -52.86 65.63
CA ALA A 312 -1.37 -52.32 65.58
C ALA A 312 -1.50 -51.00 66.34
N ASP A 313 -0.96 -50.91 67.56
CA ASP A 313 -1.01 -49.70 68.40
C ASP A 313 -0.24 -48.56 67.72
N THR A 314 0.95 -48.82 67.16
CA THR A 314 1.69 -47.79 66.41
C THR A 314 0.95 -47.33 65.15
N ALA A 315 0.26 -48.23 64.44
CA ALA A 315 -0.54 -47.86 63.27
C ALA A 315 -1.80 -47.07 63.66
N GLU A 316 -2.39 -47.37 64.82
CA GLU A 316 -3.53 -46.65 65.40
C GLU A 316 -3.11 -45.24 65.85
N ASP A 317 -1.97 -45.10 66.52
CA ASP A 317 -1.41 -43.80 66.91
C ASP A 317 -1.07 -42.92 65.68
N VAL A 318 -0.53 -43.52 64.63
CA VAL A 318 -0.30 -42.82 63.35
C VAL A 318 -1.63 -42.38 62.73
N ALA A 319 -2.64 -43.26 62.70
CA ALA A 319 -3.96 -42.90 62.19
C ALA A 319 -4.63 -41.77 63.00
N LEU A 320 -4.51 -41.81 64.33
CA LEU A 320 -5.04 -40.79 65.24
C LEU A 320 -4.31 -39.46 65.08
N SER A 321 -2.97 -39.48 64.97
CA SER A 321 -2.19 -38.26 64.73
C SER A 321 -2.52 -37.63 63.38
N LEU A 322 -2.61 -38.41 62.30
CA LEU A 322 -3.02 -37.90 60.97
C LEU A 322 -4.45 -37.33 61.00
N ARG A 323 -5.37 -37.96 61.74
CA ARG A 323 -6.75 -37.48 61.90
C ARG A 323 -6.86 -36.22 62.77
N ALA A 324 -6.07 -36.13 63.84
CA ALA A 324 -6.04 -34.97 64.73
C ALA A 324 -5.38 -33.75 64.07
N LEU A 325 -4.44 -33.98 63.15
CA LEU A 325 -3.74 -32.95 62.41
C LEU A 325 -4.56 -32.36 61.25
N ALA A 326 -5.45 -33.14 60.63
CA ALA A 326 -6.30 -32.70 59.53
C ALA A 326 -7.03 -31.34 59.75
N PRO A 327 -7.67 -31.07 60.90
CA PRO A 327 -8.33 -29.77 61.13
C PRO A 327 -7.37 -28.59 61.34
N PHE A 328 -6.13 -28.82 61.79
CA PHE A 328 -5.15 -27.73 62.01
C PHE A 328 -4.44 -27.29 60.72
N TYR A 329 -4.38 -28.15 59.70
CA TYR A 329 -3.78 -27.81 58.41
C TYR A 329 -4.77 -27.26 57.40
N ALA A 330 -6.07 -27.38 57.63
CA ALA A 330 -7.10 -26.91 56.68
C ALA A 330 -7.17 -25.38 56.57
N SER A 331 -6.66 -24.64 57.56
CA SER A 331 -6.76 -23.17 57.64
C SER A 331 -5.41 -22.43 57.70
N SER A 332 -4.28 -23.13 57.59
CA SER A 332 -2.93 -22.56 57.64
C SER A 332 -2.36 -22.27 56.23
N ASP A 333 -1.45 -21.30 56.13
CA ASP A 333 -0.80 -20.90 54.87
C ASP A 333 0.02 -22.04 54.22
N ASP A 334 0.15 -22.01 52.89
CA ASP A 334 0.75 -23.06 52.04
C ASP A 334 2.13 -23.52 52.52
N ASP A 335 3.00 -22.57 52.86
CA ASP A 335 4.36 -22.84 53.35
C ASP A 335 4.35 -23.60 54.67
N VAL A 336 3.41 -23.28 55.57
CA VAL A 336 3.25 -23.93 56.87
C VAL A 336 2.70 -25.34 56.69
N ARG A 337 1.75 -25.52 55.75
CA ARG A 337 1.20 -26.85 55.40
C ARG A 337 2.27 -27.77 54.83
N LEU A 338 3.13 -27.27 53.95
CA LEU A 338 4.21 -28.05 53.33
C LEU A 338 5.30 -28.42 54.34
N ALA A 339 5.76 -27.46 55.14
CA ALA A 339 6.77 -27.70 56.18
C ALA A 339 6.28 -28.74 57.21
N ALA A 340 5.01 -28.64 57.62
CA ALA A 340 4.44 -29.56 58.57
C ALA A 340 4.27 -30.98 57.97
N ARG A 341 3.96 -31.12 56.68
CA ARG A 341 3.97 -32.42 55.99
C ARG A 341 5.35 -33.06 55.95
N VAL A 342 6.40 -32.29 55.67
CA VAL A 342 7.79 -32.78 55.70
C VAL A 342 8.12 -33.29 57.11
N GLN A 343 7.70 -32.55 58.14
CA GLN A 343 7.95 -32.91 59.52
C GLN A 343 7.15 -34.16 59.97
N VAL A 344 5.88 -34.26 59.59
CA VAL A 344 5.02 -35.43 59.88
C VAL A 344 5.48 -36.64 59.08
N GLY A 345 5.81 -36.48 57.81
CA GLY A 345 6.40 -37.51 56.96
C GLY A 345 7.71 -38.03 57.56
N ASN A 346 8.59 -37.13 58.01
CA ASN A 346 9.82 -37.52 58.71
C ASN A 346 9.51 -38.21 60.05
N ALA A 347 8.61 -37.70 60.86
CA ALA A 347 8.27 -38.30 62.15
C ALA A 347 7.64 -39.70 62.00
N VAL A 348 6.76 -39.90 61.02
CA VAL A 348 6.04 -41.16 60.80
C VAL A 348 6.89 -42.18 60.05
N LEU A 349 7.61 -41.77 58.99
CA LEU A 349 8.42 -42.69 58.17
C LEU A 349 9.79 -42.93 58.80
N VAL A 350 10.53 -41.91 59.23
CA VAL A 350 11.89 -42.08 59.72
C VAL A 350 11.90 -42.76 61.10
N ARG A 351 10.98 -42.38 62.00
CA ARG A 351 10.95 -42.98 63.36
C ARG A 351 10.42 -44.41 63.39
N ASN A 352 9.47 -44.79 62.52
CA ASN A 352 9.01 -46.18 62.40
C ASN A 352 9.93 -47.06 61.55
N VAL A 353 10.57 -46.52 60.51
CA VAL A 353 11.50 -47.31 59.68
C VAL A 353 12.82 -47.51 60.41
N LEU A 354 13.39 -46.49 61.06
CA LEU A 354 14.61 -46.66 61.85
C LEU A 354 14.39 -47.50 63.12
N SER A 355 13.23 -47.44 63.78
CA SER A 355 12.95 -48.36 64.90
C SER A 355 12.82 -49.81 64.45
N ARG A 356 12.28 -50.05 63.24
CA ARG A 356 12.25 -51.38 62.59
C ARG A 356 13.65 -51.89 62.25
N PHE A 357 14.56 -51.04 61.78
CA PHE A 357 15.95 -51.42 61.56
C PHE A 357 16.71 -51.66 62.86
N ALA A 358 16.57 -50.78 63.85
CA ALA A 358 17.21 -50.94 65.16
C ALA A 358 16.77 -52.21 65.89
N HIS A 359 15.48 -52.57 65.84
CA HIS A 359 15.00 -53.81 66.48
C HIS A 359 15.28 -55.08 65.67
N ARG A 360 15.39 -55.00 64.34
CA ARG A 360 15.74 -56.16 63.50
C ARG A 360 17.24 -56.48 63.55
N ASP A 361 18.10 -55.46 63.63
CA ASP A 361 19.54 -55.66 63.82
C ASP A 361 19.87 -56.05 65.26
N ALA A 362 19.26 -55.44 66.28
CA ALA A 362 19.46 -55.86 67.66
C ALA A 362 19.02 -57.32 67.89
N ALA A 363 17.98 -57.80 67.21
CA ALA A 363 17.55 -59.20 67.30
C ALA A 363 18.45 -60.17 66.52
N LYS A 364 19.12 -59.72 65.44
CA LYS A 364 20.09 -60.54 64.69
C LYS A 364 21.49 -60.58 65.31
N HIS A 365 21.86 -59.56 66.08
CA HIS A 365 23.18 -59.42 66.68
C HIS A 365 23.23 -59.67 68.21
N ALA A 366 22.10 -60.04 68.83
CA ALA A 366 22.07 -60.43 70.26
C ALA A 366 22.50 -61.88 70.53
N GLY A 367 22.75 -62.68 69.48
CA GLY A 367 23.39 -63.99 69.61
C GLY A 367 24.86 -63.89 69.20
N GLU A 368 25.76 -63.98 70.19
CA GLU A 368 27.20 -64.22 70.02
C GLU A 368 27.98 -63.24 69.12
N ALA A 369 28.05 -61.96 69.51
CA ALA A 369 29.20 -61.14 69.12
C ALA A 369 30.37 -61.47 70.07
N SER A 370 31.21 -62.44 69.69
CA SER A 370 32.47 -62.73 70.36
C SER A 370 33.36 -61.48 70.31
N THR A 371 33.73 -60.95 71.47
CA THR A 371 34.69 -59.84 71.59
C THR A 371 36.06 -60.15 71.00
N ALA A 372 36.32 -61.41 70.61
CA ALA A 372 37.52 -61.85 69.90
C ALA A 372 37.57 -61.41 68.41
N ASP A 373 36.43 -61.06 67.79
CA ASP A 373 36.38 -60.69 66.36
C ASP A 373 36.36 -59.17 66.12
N LEU A 374 36.28 -58.35 67.18
CA LEU A 374 36.41 -56.90 67.11
C LEU A 374 37.74 -56.41 66.50
N PRO A 375 38.91 -57.02 66.81
CA PRO A 375 40.17 -56.62 66.19
C PRO A 375 40.18 -56.86 64.68
N LYS A 376 39.62 -57.97 64.21
CA LYS A 376 39.51 -58.27 62.77
C LYS A 376 38.58 -57.30 62.05
N LEU A 377 37.48 -56.91 62.68
CA LEU A 377 36.55 -55.93 62.12
C LEU A 377 37.16 -54.52 62.03
N VAL A 378 38.02 -54.15 62.99
CA VAL A 378 38.81 -52.91 62.95
C VAL A 378 39.90 -52.99 61.88
N ASP A 379 40.59 -54.13 61.74
CA ASP A 379 41.60 -54.35 60.68
C ASP A 379 40.97 -54.34 59.28
N ASP A 380 39.81 -54.97 59.10
CA ASP A 380 39.06 -54.97 57.83
C ASP A 380 38.55 -53.57 57.47
N ALA A 381 38.07 -52.80 58.45
CA ALA A 381 37.66 -51.41 58.27
C ALA A 381 38.86 -50.49 57.95
N ALA A 382 40.00 -50.69 58.62
CA ALA A 382 41.24 -49.96 58.35
C ALA A 382 41.81 -50.30 56.98
N GLN A 383 41.70 -51.56 56.53
CA GLN A 383 42.14 -52.01 55.21
C GLN A 383 41.22 -51.49 54.09
N ALA A 384 39.92 -51.38 54.35
CA ALA A 384 38.96 -50.75 53.44
C ALA A 384 39.20 -49.23 53.30
N LEU A 385 39.50 -48.54 54.40
CA LEU A 385 39.89 -47.11 54.39
C LEU A 385 41.27 -46.87 53.75
N GLY A 386 42.21 -47.81 53.91
CA GLY A 386 43.51 -47.78 53.25
C GLY A 386 43.44 -47.97 51.73
N LYS A 387 42.55 -48.85 51.25
CA LYS A 387 42.30 -49.06 49.81
C LYS A 387 41.54 -47.88 49.18
N ALA A 388 40.66 -47.20 49.92
CA ALA A 388 39.99 -45.98 49.45
C ALA A 388 40.95 -44.80 49.21
N ARG A 389 42.13 -44.79 49.87
CA ARG A 389 43.15 -43.74 49.71
C ARG A 389 44.13 -43.97 48.56
N GLN A 390 44.11 -45.15 47.93
CA GLN A 390 44.95 -45.51 46.77
C GLN A 390 44.17 -45.52 45.44
N MET A 391 42.87 -45.21 45.45
CA MET A 391 42.03 -45.11 44.24
C MET A 391 41.80 -43.68 43.74
N ASP A 392 42.66 -42.72 44.13
CA ASP A 392 42.79 -41.42 43.44
C ASP A 392 44.26 -41.20 43.04
N PRO A 393 44.57 -41.48 41.76
CA PRO A 393 45.26 -40.45 40.98
C PRO A 393 44.70 -40.33 39.54
N ALA A 394 44.38 -39.08 39.19
CA ALA A 394 44.13 -38.50 37.86
C ALA A 394 42.89 -38.97 37.07
#